data_AF-A0A9N9IPA6-F1
#
_entry.id   AF-A0A9N9IPA6-F1
#
_cell.length_a   1.000
_cell.length_b   1.000
_cell.length_c   1.000
_cell.angle_alpha   90.00
_cell.angle_beta   90.00
_cell.angle_gamma   90.00
#
_symmetry.space_group_name_H-M   'P 1'
#
loop_
_entity.id
_entity.type
_entity.pdbx_description
1 polymer ?
#
loop_
_entity_poly.entity_id
_entity_poly.type
_entity_poly.pdbx_seq_one_letter_code
_entity_poly.pdbx_strand_id
1 'polypeptide(L)'
;KILCDSRLRSKFAKCIATEHKQIDPLFEILSEYDQQWDGSPFREFKICTIRKIQKGRNQETWPCTFEVQFKNDGQIGSWNVTTNEKNILDINMSCLDAVYSWKLNIKTTKFLPNDKFTAQGAFVYKLRINPENRLVYSNTEEINVVSICEKTRWKYWWGTNYIIEITKYEFWELSKYMDDLPGVEIPLNQEPPFSVTFGVS
;
A
#
# COMPACT_ATOMS: atom_id res chain seq x y z
N LYS A 1 23.14 10.73 18.28
CA LYS A 1 23.90 10.14 17.15
C LYS A 1 23.25 8.79 16.84
N ILE A 2 22.44 8.70 15.80
CA ILE A 2 21.87 7.41 15.37
C ILE A 2 23.00 6.64 14.68
N LEU A 3 23.29 5.43 15.15
CA LEU A 3 24.33 4.58 14.60
C LEU A 3 23.96 4.22 13.15
N CYS A 4 24.72 4.73 12.19
CA CYS A 4 24.63 4.35 10.76
C CYS A 4 25.28 2.97 10.52
N ASP A 5 24.92 1.96 11.30
CA ASP A 5 25.37 0.59 11.03
C ASP A 5 24.41 -0.07 10.02
N SER A 6 24.96 -0.56 8.91
CA SER A 6 24.22 -1.27 7.87
C SER A 6 23.54 -2.54 8.38
N ARG A 7 24.08 -3.16 9.44
CA ARG A 7 23.47 -4.34 10.09
C ARG A 7 22.17 -4.02 10.82
N LEU A 8 22.00 -2.79 11.30
CA LEU A 8 20.77 -2.33 11.96
C LEU A 8 19.64 -2.04 10.96
N ARG A 9 19.97 -1.73 9.70
CA ARG A 9 18.96 -1.49 8.64
C ARG A 9 18.24 -2.76 8.20
N SER A 10 18.88 -3.93 8.34
CA SER A 10 18.36 -5.22 7.89
C SER A 10 17.44 -5.91 8.89
N LYS A 11 17.66 -5.77 10.21
CA LYS A 11 16.98 -6.60 11.22
C LYS A 11 15.50 -6.24 11.49
N PHE A 12 15.05 -5.08 11.04
CA PHE A 12 13.64 -4.65 11.14
C PHE A 12 12.92 -4.63 9.78
N ALA A 13 13.62 -5.01 8.71
CA ALA A 13 13.03 -5.02 7.39
C ALA A 13 12.01 -6.16 7.33
N LYS A 14 10.74 -5.81 7.09
CA LYS A 14 9.71 -6.80 6.73
C LYS A 14 9.91 -7.39 5.34
N CYS A 15 10.94 -6.95 4.61
CA CYS A 15 11.26 -7.41 3.28
C CYS A 15 12.17 -8.65 3.37
N ILE A 16 11.68 -9.77 2.88
CA ILE A 16 12.42 -11.03 2.82
C ILE A 16 12.87 -11.38 1.39
N ALA A 17 12.26 -10.77 0.37
CA ALA A 17 12.61 -10.92 -1.03
C ALA A 17 12.23 -9.67 -1.83
N THR A 18 12.89 -9.46 -2.97
CA THR A 18 12.56 -8.42 -3.96
C THR A 18 12.11 -9.01 -5.29
N GLU A 19 12.33 -10.31 -5.48
CA GLU A 19 11.92 -11.06 -6.67
C GLU A 19 11.08 -12.27 -6.26
N HIS A 20 10.13 -12.64 -7.13
CA HIS A 20 9.24 -13.78 -6.88
C HIS A 20 10.03 -15.09 -6.74
N LYS A 21 11.07 -15.30 -7.57
CA LYS A 21 11.94 -16.49 -7.53
C LYS A 21 12.59 -16.75 -6.19
N GLN A 22 12.84 -15.71 -5.40
CA GLN A 22 13.47 -15.83 -4.08
C GLN A 22 12.50 -16.38 -3.02
N ILE A 23 11.20 -16.27 -3.25
CA ILE A 23 10.14 -16.70 -2.34
C ILE A 23 9.35 -17.91 -2.86
N ASP A 24 9.56 -18.33 -4.11
CA ASP A 24 8.96 -19.54 -4.70
C ASP A 24 9.00 -20.76 -3.77
N PRO A 25 10.14 -21.11 -3.13
CA PRO A 25 10.18 -22.29 -2.25
C PRO A 25 9.22 -22.19 -1.06
N LEU A 26 8.98 -20.98 -0.55
CA LEU A 26 8.03 -20.78 0.55
C LEU A 26 6.59 -20.96 0.07
N PHE A 27 6.26 -20.46 -1.13
CA PHE A 27 4.95 -20.69 -1.74
C PHE A 27 4.70 -22.17 -1.98
N GLU A 28 5.70 -22.91 -2.48
CA GLU A 28 5.61 -24.36 -2.70
C GLU A 28 5.31 -25.11 -1.40
N ILE A 29 6.08 -24.85 -0.33
CA ILE A 29 5.90 -25.48 0.99
C ILE A 29 4.51 -25.20 1.56
N LEU A 30 4.01 -23.96 1.45
CA LEU A 30 2.70 -23.58 2.00
C LEU A 30 1.53 -24.12 1.18
N SER A 31 1.74 -24.36 -0.12
CA SER A 31 0.70 -24.85 -1.03
C SER A 31 0.57 -26.37 -1.02
N GLU A 32 1.58 -27.10 -0.54
CA GLU A 32 1.63 -28.58 -0.54
C GLU A 32 0.46 -29.23 0.21
N TYR A 33 -0.19 -28.51 1.14
CA TYR A 33 -1.28 -29.03 1.97
C TYR A 33 -2.66 -28.42 1.68
N ASP A 34 -2.83 -27.69 0.57
CA ASP A 34 -4.07 -26.98 0.20
C ASP A 34 -4.62 -26.11 1.35
N GLN A 35 -3.71 -25.51 2.12
CA GLN A 35 -4.02 -24.69 3.29
C GLN A 35 -4.34 -23.25 2.91
N GLN A 36 -4.47 -22.94 1.62
CA GLN A 36 -4.73 -21.58 1.18
C GLN A 36 -6.12 -21.13 1.62
N TRP A 37 -6.19 -19.94 2.20
CA TRP A 37 -7.45 -19.36 2.63
C TRP A 37 -8.31 -19.04 1.41
N ASP A 38 -9.59 -19.43 1.45
CA ASP A 38 -10.60 -19.01 0.48
C ASP A 38 -10.60 -17.48 0.20
N GLY A 39 -10.70 -17.12 -1.07
CA GLY A 39 -10.60 -15.74 -1.55
C GLY A 39 -9.18 -15.17 -1.64
N SER A 40 -8.15 -15.93 -1.26
CA SER A 40 -6.76 -15.55 -1.50
C SER A 40 -6.38 -15.73 -2.99
N PRO A 41 -5.60 -14.81 -3.60
CA PRO A 41 -4.98 -13.64 -3.00
C PRO A 41 -5.92 -12.42 -2.86
N PHE A 42 -5.72 -11.66 -1.79
CA PHE A 42 -6.41 -10.39 -1.55
C PHE A 42 -5.59 -9.23 -2.09
N ARG A 43 -6.25 -8.29 -2.79
CA ARG A 43 -5.61 -7.10 -3.36
C ARG A 43 -6.12 -5.82 -2.75
N GLU A 44 -5.20 -4.95 -2.37
CA GLU A 44 -5.47 -3.65 -1.78
C GLU A 44 -4.53 -2.60 -2.36
N PHE A 45 -5.06 -1.42 -2.65
CA PHE A 45 -4.30 -0.28 -3.12
C PHE A 45 -4.22 0.77 -2.04
N LYS A 46 -2.99 1.15 -1.67
CA LYS A 46 -2.70 2.32 -0.84
C LYS A 46 -2.25 3.45 -1.75
N ILE A 47 -3.09 4.45 -1.93
CA ILE A 47 -2.86 5.57 -2.85
C ILE A 47 -2.56 6.82 -2.02
N CYS A 48 -1.31 7.29 -2.10
CA CYS A 48 -0.86 8.51 -1.46
C CYS A 48 -1.13 9.69 -2.39
N THR A 49 -1.75 10.73 -1.86
CA THR A 49 -2.23 11.88 -2.63
C THR A 49 -1.94 13.19 -1.91
N ILE A 50 -1.96 14.29 -2.66
CA ILE A 50 -2.03 15.64 -2.15
C ILE A 50 -3.40 16.21 -2.50
N ARG A 51 -4.15 16.59 -1.48
CA ARG A 51 -5.43 17.28 -1.62
C ARG A 51 -5.22 18.80 -1.61
N LYS A 52 -5.64 19.48 -2.67
CA LYS A 52 -5.69 20.93 -2.80
C LYS A 52 -7.04 21.43 -2.27
N ILE A 53 -7.02 22.35 -1.32
CA ILE A 53 -8.20 23.01 -0.77
C ILE A 53 -8.05 24.52 -1.02
N GLN A 54 -8.97 25.10 -1.79
CA GLN A 54 -9.05 26.55 -1.90
C GLN A 54 -9.71 27.14 -0.65
N LYS A 55 -8.99 28.04 0.02
CA LYS A 55 -9.53 28.88 1.09
C LYS A 55 -9.31 30.35 0.72
N GLY A 56 -10.31 30.94 0.06
CA GLY A 56 -10.22 32.31 -0.43
C GLY A 56 -9.12 32.43 -1.50
N ARG A 57 -8.12 33.30 -1.28
CA ARG A 57 -6.99 33.52 -2.20
C ARG A 57 -5.82 32.55 -2.01
N ASN A 58 -5.81 31.77 -0.93
CA ASN A 58 -4.72 30.85 -0.62
C ASN A 58 -5.13 29.41 -0.95
N GLN A 59 -4.20 28.66 -1.54
CA GLN A 59 -4.34 27.23 -1.76
C GLN A 59 -3.58 26.48 -0.67
N GLU A 60 -4.30 25.72 0.15
CA GLU A 60 -3.68 24.82 1.12
C GLU A 60 -3.59 23.41 0.51
N THR A 61 -2.48 22.73 0.76
CA THR A 61 -2.27 21.34 0.34
C THR A 61 -2.18 20.42 1.55
N TRP A 62 -2.93 19.32 1.53
CA TRP A 62 -3.02 18.37 2.63
C TRP A 62 -2.72 16.96 2.12
N PRO A 63 -1.68 16.27 2.66
CA PRO A 63 -1.42 14.89 2.30
C PRO A 63 -2.57 13.99 2.79
N CYS A 64 -3.03 13.12 1.90
CA CYS A 64 -4.10 12.17 2.17
C CYS A 64 -3.71 10.79 1.65
N THR A 65 -4.16 9.75 2.32
CA THR A 65 -3.94 8.36 1.93
C THR A 65 -5.29 7.68 1.76
N PHE A 66 -5.50 7.10 0.59
CA PHE A 66 -6.65 6.26 0.30
C PHE A 66 -6.23 4.80 0.42
N GLU A 67 -7.04 4.01 1.12
CA GLU A 67 -6.94 2.55 1.12
C GLU A 67 -8.17 2.04 0.40
N VAL A 68 -7.98 1.39 -0.74
CA VAL A 68 -9.04 0.98 -1.66
C VAL A 68 -8.92 -0.51 -1.96
N GLN A 69 -10.04 -1.22 -1.84
CA GLN A 69 -10.15 -2.64 -2.19
C GLN A 69 -11.19 -2.80 -3.30
N PHE A 70 -10.84 -3.58 -4.31
CA PHE A 70 -11.74 -3.91 -5.42
C PHE A 70 -12.35 -5.29 -5.21
N LYS A 71 -13.58 -5.44 -5.68
CA LYS A 71 -14.25 -6.74 -5.80
C LYS A 71 -13.77 -7.46 -7.07
N ASN A 72 -14.11 -8.75 -7.17
CA ASN A 72 -13.75 -9.59 -8.30
C ASN A 72 -14.35 -9.12 -9.64
N ASP A 73 -15.43 -8.34 -9.61
CA ASP A 73 -16.05 -7.72 -10.79
C ASP A 73 -15.35 -6.42 -11.24
N GLY A 74 -14.24 -6.05 -10.58
CA GLY A 74 -13.49 -4.83 -10.86
C GLY A 74 -14.13 -3.55 -10.30
N GLN A 75 -15.27 -3.66 -9.60
CA GLN A 75 -15.88 -2.53 -8.91
C GLN A 75 -15.22 -2.28 -7.56
N ILE A 76 -15.36 -1.05 -7.06
CA ILE A 76 -14.85 -0.67 -5.75
C ILE A 76 -15.67 -1.37 -4.67
N GLY A 77 -14.98 -2.16 -3.85
CA GLY A 77 -15.58 -2.89 -2.73
C GLY A 77 -15.68 -2.05 -1.48
N SER A 78 -14.53 -1.64 -0.96
CA SER A 78 -14.42 -0.80 0.23
C SER A 78 -13.34 0.24 0.02
N TRP A 79 -13.49 1.39 0.65
CA TRP A 79 -12.43 2.39 0.68
C TRP A 79 -12.52 3.26 1.92
N ASN A 80 -11.36 3.71 2.39
CA ASN A 80 -11.22 4.69 3.45
C ASN A 80 -10.18 5.73 3.05
N VAL A 81 -10.29 6.90 3.65
CA VAL A 81 -9.35 8.01 3.43
C VAL A 81 -8.89 8.54 4.77
N THR A 82 -7.58 8.68 4.91
CA THR A 82 -6.94 9.22 6.10
C THR A 82 -6.07 10.42 5.75
N THR A 83 -5.91 11.32 6.70
CA THR A 83 -5.03 12.48 6.62
C THR A 83 -4.34 12.69 7.96
N ASN A 84 -3.39 13.64 8.00
CA ASN A 84 -2.64 14.01 9.20
C ASN A 84 -2.01 12.79 9.89
N GLU A 85 -1.44 11.86 9.12
CA GLU A 85 -0.67 10.77 9.69
C GLU A 85 0.51 11.36 10.48
N LYS A 86 0.56 11.07 11.78
CA LYS A 86 1.64 11.50 12.68
C LYS A 86 2.23 10.28 13.37
N ASN A 87 3.54 10.13 13.26
CA ASN A 87 4.28 9.16 14.05
C ASN A 87 4.43 9.72 15.48
N ILE A 88 3.84 9.03 16.45
CA ILE A 88 3.86 9.44 17.86
C ILE A 88 5.01 8.75 18.61
N LEU A 89 5.32 7.51 18.24
CA LEU A 89 6.35 6.71 18.91
C LEU A 89 6.98 5.72 17.93
N ASP A 90 8.31 5.66 17.93
CA ASP A 90 9.09 4.67 17.22
C ASP A 90 10.15 4.11 18.18
N ILE A 91 10.00 2.84 18.56
CA ILE A 91 10.94 2.11 19.40
C ILE A 91 11.51 0.97 18.58
N ASN A 92 12.83 0.95 18.43
CA ASN A 92 13.55 -0.12 17.76
C ASN A 92 14.44 -0.81 18.78
N MET A 93 14.32 -2.12 18.91
CA MET A 93 15.17 -2.94 19.76
C MET A 93 15.98 -3.91 18.93
N SER A 94 17.28 -3.68 18.89
CA SER A 94 18.23 -4.61 18.26
C SER A 94 18.89 -5.44 19.34
N CYS A 95 18.65 -6.75 19.31
CA CYS A 95 19.42 -7.67 20.13
C CYS A 95 20.66 -8.12 19.32
N LEU A 96 21.85 -7.97 19.90
CA LEU A 96 23.09 -8.46 19.29
C LEU A 96 23.28 -9.96 19.55
N ASP A 97 22.71 -10.46 20.66
CA ASP A 97 22.85 -11.85 21.10
C ASP A 97 21.69 -12.76 20.68
N ALA A 98 20.54 -12.18 20.30
CA ALA A 98 19.40 -12.93 19.78
C ALA A 98 19.23 -12.73 18.27
N VAL A 99 18.66 -13.75 17.62
CA VAL A 99 18.39 -13.75 16.16
C VAL A 99 17.31 -12.73 15.79
N TYR A 100 16.46 -12.36 16.74
CA TYR A 100 15.29 -11.51 16.51
C TYR A 100 15.53 -10.08 16.98
N SER A 101 14.93 -9.13 16.26
CA SER A 101 14.85 -7.72 16.63
C SER A 101 13.42 -7.27 16.39
N TRP A 102 12.93 -6.33 17.18
CA TRP A 102 11.54 -5.86 17.07
C TRP A 102 11.45 -4.35 16.97
N LYS A 103 10.48 -3.90 16.17
CA LYS A 103 10.13 -2.49 16.01
C LYS A 103 8.68 -2.29 16.46
N LEU A 104 8.48 -1.39 17.41
CA LEU A 104 7.16 -0.88 17.79
C LEU A 104 6.97 0.51 17.19
N ASN A 105 5.88 0.70 16.46
CA ASN A 105 5.53 1.99 15.89
C ASN A 105 4.07 2.34 16.20
N ILE A 106 3.85 3.53 16.77
CA ILE A 106 2.52 4.07 17.06
C ILE A 106 2.31 5.30 16.20
N LYS A 107 1.25 5.27 15.39
CA LYS A 107 0.84 6.37 14.51
C LYS A 107 -0.59 6.77 14.83
N THR A 108 -0.88 8.06 14.71
CA THR A 108 -2.24 8.58 14.70
C THR A 108 -2.59 9.03 13.29
N THR A 109 -3.85 8.84 12.90
CA THR A 109 -4.39 9.30 11.62
C THR A 109 -5.77 9.88 11.87
N LYS A 110 -6.21 10.81 11.02
CA LYS A 110 -7.58 11.33 11.03
C LYS A 110 -8.32 10.77 9.82
N PHE A 111 -9.45 10.11 10.06
CA PHE A 111 -10.34 9.69 8.97
C PHE A 111 -11.07 10.90 8.38
N LEU A 112 -11.17 10.93 7.06
CA LEU A 112 -12.04 11.88 6.35
C LEU A 112 -13.35 11.17 5.99
N PRO A 113 -14.47 11.93 5.83
CA PRO A 113 -15.73 11.36 5.39
C PRO A 113 -15.57 10.61 4.06
N ASN A 114 -16.17 9.41 3.96
CA ASN A 114 -16.13 8.55 2.78
C ASN A 114 -17.40 8.68 1.92
N ASP A 115 -17.98 9.89 1.86
CA ASP A 115 -19.19 10.18 1.09
C ASP A 115 -18.86 10.38 -0.41
N LYS A 116 -19.71 9.84 -1.29
CA LYS A 116 -19.61 9.94 -2.75
C LYS A 116 -19.59 11.37 -3.27
N PHE A 117 -20.27 12.30 -2.59
CA PHE A 117 -20.42 13.70 -3.02
C PHE A 117 -19.27 14.61 -2.57
N THR A 118 -18.26 14.04 -1.93
CA THR A 118 -17.05 14.76 -1.54
C THR A 118 -15.98 14.67 -2.64
N ALA A 119 -14.96 15.53 -2.57
CA ALA A 119 -13.80 15.44 -3.45
C ALA A 119 -13.13 14.06 -3.42
N GLN A 120 -13.10 13.44 -2.25
CA GLN A 120 -12.60 12.09 -2.02
C GLN A 120 -13.44 11.06 -2.78
N GLY A 121 -14.76 11.15 -2.65
CA GLY A 121 -15.70 10.33 -3.42
C GLY A 121 -15.48 10.50 -4.92
N ALA A 122 -15.46 11.75 -5.42
CA ALA A 122 -15.24 12.06 -6.83
C ALA A 122 -13.93 11.48 -7.38
N PHE A 123 -12.84 11.49 -6.60
CA PHE A 123 -11.59 10.84 -6.96
C PHE A 123 -11.73 9.32 -6.99
N VAL A 124 -12.28 8.72 -5.94
CA VAL A 124 -12.43 7.26 -5.83
C VAL A 124 -13.29 6.69 -6.96
N TYR A 125 -14.36 7.37 -7.39
CA TYR A 125 -15.20 6.92 -8.52
C TYR A 125 -14.50 6.92 -9.88
N LYS A 126 -13.34 7.58 -10.00
CA LYS A 126 -12.51 7.51 -11.22
C LYS A 126 -11.46 6.40 -11.17
N LEU A 127 -11.37 5.66 -10.07
CA LEU A 127 -10.51 4.49 -9.97
C LEU A 127 -11.18 3.29 -10.63
N ARG A 128 -10.42 2.55 -11.44
CA ARG A 128 -10.90 1.32 -12.09
C ARG A 128 -9.76 0.33 -12.25
N ILE A 129 -10.12 -0.94 -12.42
CA ILE A 129 -9.18 -1.98 -12.80
C ILE A 129 -9.26 -2.19 -14.32
N ASN A 130 -8.11 -2.23 -14.99
CA ASN A 130 -8.04 -2.55 -16.41
C ASN A 130 -8.13 -4.08 -16.64
N PRO A 131 -8.27 -4.55 -17.90
CA PRO A 131 -8.33 -5.99 -18.20
C PRO A 131 -7.09 -6.79 -17.78
N GLU A 132 -5.93 -6.14 -17.65
CA GLU A 132 -4.68 -6.74 -17.12
C GLU A 132 -4.62 -6.73 -15.58
N ASN A 133 -5.77 -6.49 -14.94
CA ASN A 133 -5.94 -6.45 -13.51
C ASN A 133 -5.14 -5.33 -12.82
N ARG A 134 -4.67 -4.30 -13.51
CA ARG A 134 -3.92 -3.16 -12.93
C ARG A 134 -4.82 -1.95 -12.70
N LEU A 135 -4.47 -1.14 -11.69
CA LEU A 135 -5.19 0.08 -11.37
C LEU A 135 -5.00 1.13 -12.47
N VAL A 136 -6.09 1.79 -12.81
CA VAL A 136 -6.14 3.02 -13.59
C VAL A 136 -6.70 4.10 -12.69
N TYR A 137 -6.03 5.24 -12.65
CA TYR A 137 -6.48 6.40 -11.91
C TYR A 137 -6.48 7.64 -12.80
N SER A 138 -7.09 8.71 -12.33
CA SER A 138 -6.95 10.03 -12.93
C SER A 138 -6.89 11.07 -11.81
N ASN A 139 -6.06 12.09 -11.97
CA ASN A 139 -6.08 13.23 -11.06
C ASN A 139 -7.41 13.99 -11.17
N THR A 140 -7.82 14.63 -10.09
CA THR A 140 -8.93 15.59 -10.08
C THR A 140 -8.40 17.00 -9.83
N GLU A 141 -9.27 18.00 -9.93
CA GLU A 141 -8.91 19.38 -9.60
C GLU A 141 -8.44 19.52 -8.14
N GLU A 142 -9.01 18.73 -7.23
CA GLU A 142 -8.69 18.75 -5.81
C GLU A 142 -7.67 17.70 -5.38
N ILE A 143 -7.46 16.61 -6.12
CA ILE A 143 -6.66 15.47 -5.65
C ILE A 143 -5.66 15.06 -6.73
N ASN A 144 -4.38 15.16 -6.37
CA ASN A 144 -3.27 14.68 -7.19
C ASN A 144 -2.61 13.47 -6.53
N VAL A 145 -2.39 12.41 -7.31
CA VAL A 145 -1.68 11.21 -6.86
C VAL A 145 -0.18 11.46 -6.83
N VAL A 146 0.46 11.02 -5.75
CA VAL A 146 1.91 11.12 -5.55
C VAL A 146 2.56 9.74 -5.70
N SER A 147 1.95 8.72 -5.12
CA SER A 147 2.43 7.35 -5.22
C SER A 147 1.33 6.34 -4.97
N ILE A 148 1.52 5.14 -5.49
CA ILE A 148 0.61 4.01 -5.29
C ILE A 148 1.41 2.81 -4.81
N CYS A 149 0.91 2.14 -3.79
CA CYS A 149 1.39 0.84 -3.37
C CYS A 149 0.26 -0.18 -3.53
N GLU A 150 0.45 -1.13 -4.43
CA GLU A 150 -0.39 -2.31 -4.53
C GLU A 150 0.12 -3.38 -3.56
N LYS A 151 -0.77 -3.90 -2.73
CA LYS A 151 -0.51 -5.04 -1.85
C LYS A 151 -1.28 -6.24 -2.36
N THR A 152 -0.57 -7.33 -2.63
CA THR A 152 -1.16 -8.63 -2.90
C THR A 152 -0.84 -9.55 -1.73
N ARG A 153 -1.85 -10.11 -1.07
CA ARG A 153 -1.69 -10.91 0.14
C ARG A 153 -2.18 -12.33 -0.07
N TRP A 154 -1.28 -13.28 0.13
CA TRP A 154 -1.59 -14.71 0.18
C TRP A 154 -1.67 -15.15 1.63
N LYS A 155 -2.74 -15.85 1.99
CA LYS A 155 -2.95 -16.34 3.35
C LYS A 155 -3.04 -17.85 3.33
N TYR A 156 -2.31 -18.48 4.23
CA TYR A 156 -2.28 -19.91 4.40
C TYR A 156 -2.55 -20.24 5.86
N TRP A 157 -3.40 -21.23 6.10
CA TRP A 157 -3.45 -21.88 7.39
C TRP A 157 -2.11 -22.56 7.65
N TRP A 158 -1.67 -22.60 8.91
CA TRP A 158 -0.50 -23.36 9.30
C TRP A 158 -0.80 -24.10 10.61
N GLY A 159 -0.95 -25.42 10.50
CA GLY A 159 -1.51 -26.23 11.58
C GLY A 159 -2.93 -25.77 11.94
N THR A 160 -3.26 -25.77 13.23
CA THR A 160 -4.62 -25.46 13.71
C THR A 160 -4.83 -24.02 14.16
N ASN A 161 -3.75 -23.27 14.44
CA ASN A 161 -3.83 -22.02 15.21
C ASN A 161 -3.14 -20.83 14.55
N TYR A 162 -2.45 -21.02 13.44
CA TYR A 162 -1.64 -19.98 12.81
C TYR A 162 -2.12 -19.71 11.39
N ILE A 163 -1.94 -18.46 10.98
CA ILE A 163 -2.09 -18.01 9.61
C ILE A 163 -0.76 -17.40 9.21
N ILE A 164 -0.21 -17.87 8.10
CA ILE A 164 0.96 -17.26 7.48
C ILE A 164 0.45 -16.36 6.36
N GLU A 165 0.79 -15.07 6.42
CA GLU A 165 0.48 -14.11 5.37
C GLU A 165 1.76 -13.76 4.61
N ILE A 166 1.83 -14.12 3.33
CA ILE A 166 2.83 -13.58 2.39
C ILE A 166 2.23 -12.33 1.75
N THR A 167 2.92 -11.20 1.79
CA THR A 167 2.50 -9.97 1.11
C THR A 167 3.53 -9.51 0.10
N LYS A 168 3.12 -9.37 -1.17
CA LYS A 168 3.86 -8.65 -2.21
C LYS A 168 3.43 -7.19 -2.19
N TYR A 169 4.40 -6.29 -2.15
CA TYR A 169 4.24 -4.86 -2.30
C TYR A 169 4.85 -4.44 -3.63
N GLU A 170 4.04 -3.86 -4.51
CA GLU A 170 4.50 -3.17 -5.71
C GLU A 170 4.30 -1.68 -5.49
N PHE A 171 5.34 -0.87 -5.69
CA PHE A 171 5.32 0.56 -5.42
C PHE A 171 5.62 1.35 -6.69
N TRP A 172 4.80 2.37 -6.96
CA TRP A 172 4.98 3.32 -8.06
C TRP A 172 5.16 4.73 -7.50
N GLU A 173 6.19 5.42 -7.96
CA GLU A 173 6.39 6.86 -7.74
C GLU A 173 5.80 7.63 -8.93
N LEU A 174 4.78 8.43 -8.66
CA LEU A 174 3.91 9.03 -9.68
C LEU A 174 3.90 10.57 -9.61
N SER A 175 4.79 11.15 -8.81
CA SER A 175 4.93 12.60 -8.63
C SER A 175 5.10 13.35 -9.95
N LYS A 176 5.70 12.70 -10.97
CA LYS A 176 5.87 13.27 -12.31
C LYS A 176 4.57 13.59 -13.05
N TYR A 177 3.46 12.95 -12.68
CA TYR A 177 2.15 13.15 -13.29
C TYR A 177 1.27 14.13 -12.48
N MET A 178 1.82 14.78 -11.44
CA MET A 178 1.03 15.67 -10.60
C MET A 178 0.56 16.94 -11.33
N ASP A 179 1.31 17.37 -12.34
CA ASP A 179 1.02 18.57 -13.13
C ASP A 179 0.21 18.27 -14.40
N ASP A 180 -0.13 16.99 -14.63
CA ASP A 180 -0.99 16.59 -15.73
C ASP A 180 -2.40 17.17 -15.57
N LEU A 181 -3.06 17.39 -16.72
CA LEU A 181 -4.43 17.88 -16.74
C LEU A 181 -5.37 16.93 -15.96
N PRO A 182 -6.27 17.47 -15.11
CA PRO A 182 -7.26 16.65 -14.43
C PRO A 182 -8.09 15.80 -15.41
N GLY A 183 -8.35 14.55 -15.03
CA GLY A 183 -9.13 13.60 -15.82
C GLY A 183 -8.35 12.80 -16.87
N VAL A 184 -7.05 13.08 -17.08
CA VAL A 184 -6.20 12.19 -17.88
C VAL A 184 -6.04 10.86 -17.13
N GLU A 185 -6.36 9.76 -17.81
CA GLU A 185 -6.23 8.42 -17.26
C GLU A 185 -4.79 7.93 -17.31
N ILE A 186 -4.29 7.45 -16.18
CA ILE A 186 -2.94 6.94 -16.01
C ILE A 186 -3.06 5.48 -15.56
N PRO A 187 -2.82 4.52 -16.48
CA PRO A 187 -2.88 3.11 -16.16
C PRO A 187 -1.52 2.61 -15.64
N LEU A 188 -1.50 1.92 -14.50
CA LEU A 188 -0.24 1.47 -13.86
C LEU A 188 0.51 0.38 -14.63
N ASN A 189 -0.09 -0.22 -15.66
CA ASN A 189 0.57 -1.24 -16.48
C ASN A 189 1.57 -0.63 -17.49
N GLN A 190 1.48 0.66 -17.78
CA GLN A 190 2.39 1.32 -18.73
C GLN A 190 3.82 1.47 -18.19
N GLU A 191 3.97 1.51 -16.87
CA GLU A 191 5.27 1.64 -16.23
C GLU A 191 5.48 0.53 -15.19
N PRO A 192 6.67 -0.09 -15.18
CA PRO A 192 6.99 -1.05 -14.13
C PRO A 192 6.98 -0.35 -12.75
N PRO A 193 6.63 -1.09 -11.69
CA PRO A 193 6.78 -0.56 -10.35
C PRO A 193 8.23 -0.14 -10.10
N PHE A 194 8.42 1.00 -9.43
CA PHE A 194 9.71 1.49 -8.97
C PHE A 194 10.42 0.48 -8.07
N SER A 195 9.65 -0.22 -7.23
CA SER A 195 10.17 -1.31 -6.42
C SER A 195 9.14 -2.40 -6.16
N VAL A 196 9.62 -3.63 -6.01
CA VAL A 196 8.85 -4.79 -5.61
C VAL A 196 9.51 -5.41 -4.39
N THR A 197 8.73 -5.69 -3.37
CA THR A 197 9.20 -6.35 -2.15
C THR A 197 8.18 -7.38 -1.66
N PHE A 198 8.66 -8.41 -0.99
CA PHE A 198 7.83 -9.43 -0.34
C PHE A 198 8.10 -9.43 1.15
N GLY A 199 7.05 -9.57 1.94
CA GLY A 199 7.14 -9.76 3.38
C GLY A 199 6.29 -10.92 3.86
N VAL A 200 6.59 -11.40 5.06
CA VAL A 200 5.86 -12.48 5.74
C VAL A 200 5.49 -12.00 7.14
N SER A 201 4.27 -12.30 7.57
CA SER A 201 3.75 -12.01 8.91
C SER A 201 2.87 -13.12 9.44
#